data_AF-A0A953BQA1-F1
#
_entry.id   AF-A0A953BQA1-F1
#
_cell.length_a   1.000
_cell.length_b   1.000
_cell.length_c   1.000
_cell.angle_alpha   90.00
_cell.angle_beta   90.00
_cell.angle_gamma   90.00
#
_symmetry.space_group_name_H-M   'P 1'
#
loop_
_entity.id
_entity.type
_entity.pdbx_description
1 polymer ?
#
loop_
_entity_poly.entity_id
_entity_poly.type
_entity_poly.pdbx_seq_one_letter_code
_entity_poly.pdbx_strand_id
1 'polypeptide(L)'
;MRPWLRSLQTKRLFNAAKYGGAEYVGDSIRMGADATRISTVRNRTALIMNCGGNMPSLAIVQQLLAAGVDVHVRDVTGRTALDWARFRLAEMGPWTPDELPTRSPSLDEFGNIILHDFEKQHLDELRIEHPEMADEFIQGYMESRREAALTHFNPRAEYEAIIPVLERAMQAQPAAG
;
A
#
# COMPACT_ATOMS: atom_id res chain seq x y z
N MET A 1 12.98 25.23 -2.48
CA MET A 1 12.83 23.96 -1.72
C MET A 1 14.19 23.28 -1.56
N ARG A 2 14.53 22.83 -0.34
CA ARG A 2 15.83 22.23 -0.05
C ARG A 2 15.93 20.81 -0.66
N PRO A 3 17.03 20.42 -1.34
CA PRO A 3 17.14 19.14 -2.06
C PRO A 3 16.86 17.88 -1.22
N TRP A 4 17.22 17.87 0.07
CA TRP A 4 16.97 16.74 0.96
C TRP A 4 15.48 16.52 1.28
N LEU A 5 14.68 17.58 1.26
CA LEU A 5 13.24 17.51 1.55
C LEU A 5 12.52 16.69 0.47
N ARG A 6 12.93 16.87 -0.80
CA ARG A 6 12.42 16.10 -1.94
C ARG A 6 12.81 14.62 -1.86
N SER A 7 14.03 14.32 -1.41
CA SER A 7 14.48 12.94 -1.21
C SER A 7 13.64 12.21 -0.14
N LEU A 8 13.35 12.89 0.97
CA LEU A 8 12.53 12.35 2.04
C LEU A 8 11.08 12.10 1.60
N GLN A 9 10.47 13.06 0.89
CA GLN A 9 9.11 12.94 0.34
C GLN A 9 8.99 11.76 -0.64
N THR A 10 9.97 11.60 -1.53
CA THR A 10 10.01 10.47 -2.48
C THR A 10 10.10 9.13 -1.75
N LYS A 11 10.91 9.05 -0.70
CA LYS A 11 11.04 7.84 0.13
C LYS A 11 9.73 7.50 0.84
N ARG A 12 9.01 8.51 1.35
CA ARG A 12 7.67 8.33 1.95
C ARG A 12 6.68 7.79 0.93
N LEU A 13 6.64 8.36 -0.28
CA LEU A 13 5.78 7.88 -1.36
C LEU A 13 6.04 6.41 -1.72
N PHE A 14 7.31 6.02 -1.86
CA PHE A 14 7.66 4.63 -2.18
C PHE A 14 7.30 3.65 -1.07
N ASN A 15 7.49 4.03 0.19
CA ASN A 15 7.07 3.19 1.31
C ASN A 15 5.54 3.07 1.34
N ALA A 16 4.81 4.18 1.20
CA ALA A 16 3.34 4.16 1.15
C ALA A 16 2.82 3.27 0.01
N ALA A 17 3.40 3.40 -1.19
CA ALA A 17 3.06 2.55 -2.33
C ALA A 17 3.34 1.06 -2.08
N LYS A 18 4.46 0.72 -1.43
CA LYS A 18 4.83 -0.68 -1.12
C LYS A 18 3.90 -1.34 -0.09
N TYR A 19 3.38 -0.56 0.85
CA TYR A 19 2.62 -1.05 2.01
C TYR A 19 1.11 -0.76 1.90
N GLY A 20 0.59 -0.38 0.72
CA GLY A 20 -0.85 -0.22 0.49
C GLY A 20 -1.48 1.05 1.08
N GLY A 21 -0.67 2.05 1.47
CA GLY A 21 -1.16 3.29 2.08
C GLY A 21 -1.69 4.31 1.07
N ALA A 22 -2.87 4.08 0.49
CA ALA A 22 -3.45 4.94 -0.56
C ALA A 22 -3.68 6.40 -0.15
N GLU A 23 -4.07 6.64 1.09
CA GLU A 23 -4.20 8.00 1.64
C GLU A 23 -2.85 8.71 1.66
N TYR A 24 -1.82 8.05 2.21
CA TYR A 24 -0.46 8.59 2.27
C TYR A 24 0.17 8.82 0.89
N VAL A 25 -0.17 7.99 -0.11
CA VAL A 25 0.23 8.22 -1.51
C VAL A 25 -0.41 9.51 -2.02
N GLY A 26 -1.73 9.64 -1.87
CA GLY A 26 -2.47 10.84 -2.27
C GLY A 26 -1.92 12.11 -1.62
N ASP A 27 -1.68 12.08 -0.32
CA ASP A 27 -1.12 13.20 0.42
C ASP A 27 0.32 13.53 0.01
N SER A 28 1.15 12.51 -0.22
CA SER A 28 2.52 12.72 -0.68
C SER A 28 2.53 13.43 -2.04
N ILE A 29 1.67 13.02 -2.97
CA ILE A 29 1.53 13.65 -4.29
C ILE A 29 1.04 15.11 -4.14
N ARG A 30 0.03 15.35 -3.31
CA ARG A 30 -0.47 16.72 -3.00
C ARG A 30 0.61 17.61 -2.40
N MET A 31 1.48 17.05 -1.56
CA MET A 31 2.61 17.76 -0.95
C MET A 31 3.81 17.94 -1.91
N GLY A 32 3.66 17.59 -3.19
CA GLY A 32 4.66 17.80 -4.23
C GLY A 32 5.70 16.70 -4.35
N ALA A 33 5.43 15.49 -3.81
CA ALA A 33 6.25 14.33 -4.12
C ALA A 33 6.15 13.98 -5.61
N ASP A 34 7.30 13.76 -6.23
CA ASP A 34 7.37 13.35 -7.62
C ASP A 34 7.03 11.86 -7.77
N ALA A 35 5.81 11.58 -8.24
CA ALA A 35 5.31 10.22 -8.49
C ALA A 35 6.01 9.51 -9.65
N THR A 36 6.58 10.26 -10.59
CA THR A 36 7.28 9.72 -11.77
C THR A 36 8.70 9.27 -11.44
N ARG A 37 9.19 9.60 -10.24
CA ARG A 37 10.57 9.31 -9.85
C ARG A 37 10.86 7.82 -9.84
N ILE A 38 12.06 7.49 -10.31
CA ILE A 38 12.60 6.14 -10.31
C ILE A 38 13.61 5.98 -9.17
N SER A 39 13.50 4.87 -8.44
CA SER A 39 14.40 4.49 -7.35
C SER A 39 15.80 4.15 -7.86
N THR A 40 16.82 4.62 -7.16
CA THR A 40 18.23 4.37 -7.49
C THR A 40 18.69 2.94 -7.25
N VAL A 41 18.07 2.20 -6.31
CA VAL A 41 18.57 0.90 -5.85
C VAL A 41 18.11 -0.26 -6.74
N ARG A 42 17.00 -0.10 -7.48
CA ARG A 42 16.43 -1.17 -8.33
C ARG A 42 15.71 -0.67 -9.59
N ASN A 43 15.88 0.60 -9.96
CA ASN A 43 15.16 1.21 -11.09
C ASN A 43 13.62 1.07 -11.00
N ARG A 44 13.07 1.17 -9.77
CA ARG A 44 11.63 0.94 -9.51
C ARG A 44 10.88 2.26 -9.32
N THR A 45 9.73 2.40 -9.95
CA THR A 45 8.75 3.47 -9.71
C THR A 45 7.85 3.15 -8.52
N ALA A 46 7.10 4.13 -8.01
CA ALA A 46 6.06 3.88 -7.01
C ALA A 46 5.03 2.83 -7.50
N LEU A 47 4.73 2.81 -8.80
CA LEU A 47 3.81 1.85 -9.41
C LEU A 47 4.35 0.42 -9.34
N ILE A 48 5.65 0.22 -9.62
CA ILE A 48 6.31 -1.08 -9.45
C ILE A 48 6.37 -1.49 -7.98
N MET A 49 6.54 -0.53 -7.04
CA MET A 49 6.54 -0.85 -5.60
C MET A 49 5.19 -1.40 -5.13
N ASN A 50 4.09 -0.82 -5.60
CA ASN A 50 2.73 -1.28 -5.30
C ASN A 50 2.48 -2.68 -5.89
N CYS A 51 2.76 -2.87 -7.18
CA CYS A 51 2.48 -4.14 -7.87
C CYS A 51 3.44 -5.28 -7.49
N GLY A 52 4.65 -4.96 -7.05
CA GLY A 52 5.61 -5.94 -6.54
C GLY A 52 5.52 -6.17 -5.03
N GLY A 53 4.65 -5.45 -4.32
CA GLY A 53 4.48 -5.55 -2.88
C GLY A 53 3.75 -6.82 -2.43
N ASN A 54 3.51 -6.93 -1.12
CA ASN A 54 2.56 -7.91 -0.57
C ASN A 54 1.20 -7.27 -0.27
N MET A 55 1.12 -5.94 -0.36
CA MET A 55 -0.07 -5.14 -0.11
C MET A 55 -0.45 -4.34 -1.38
N PRO A 56 -0.80 -4.99 -2.50
CA PRO A 56 -1.27 -4.28 -3.69
C PRO A 56 -2.53 -3.47 -3.38
N SER A 57 -2.65 -2.30 -4.01
CA SER A 57 -3.85 -1.48 -3.96
C SER A 57 -4.19 -0.89 -5.33
N LEU A 58 -5.40 -1.15 -5.82
CA LEU A 58 -5.95 -0.56 -7.03
C LEU A 58 -6.06 0.97 -6.91
N ALA A 59 -6.44 1.47 -5.73
CA ALA A 59 -6.55 2.90 -5.48
C ALA A 59 -5.20 3.62 -5.70
N ILE A 60 -4.10 3.01 -5.24
CA ILE A 60 -2.74 3.53 -5.47
C ILE A 60 -2.40 3.53 -6.97
N VAL A 61 -2.75 2.46 -7.71
CA VAL A 61 -2.55 2.41 -9.16
C VAL A 61 -3.28 3.58 -9.83
N GLN A 62 -4.55 3.80 -9.51
CA GLN A 62 -5.33 4.88 -10.09
C GLN A 62 -4.74 6.26 -9.79
N GLN A 63 -4.32 6.52 -8.55
CA GLN A 63 -3.68 7.78 -8.17
C GLN A 63 -2.37 8.02 -8.92
N LEU A 64 -1.54 6.98 -9.06
CA LEU A 64 -0.25 7.09 -9.75
C LEU A 64 -0.41 7.25 -11.27
N LEU A 65 -1.39 6.56 -11.88
CA LEU A 65 -1.72 6.75 -13.29
C LEU A 65 -2.24 8.16 -13.56
N ALA A 66 -3.11 8.69 -12.67
CA ALA A 66 -3.57 10.08 -12.74
C ALA A 66 -2.42 11.10 -12.59
N ALA A 67 -1.35 10.74 -11.88
CA ALA A 67 -0.13 11.53 -11.76
C ALA A 67 0.82 11.41 -12.96
N GLY A 68 0.45 10.67 -14.01
CA GLY A 68 1.23 10.58 -15.25
C GLY A 68 2.45 9.67 -15.17
N VAL A 69 2.45 8.68 -14.26
CA VAL A 69 3.53 7.69 -14.18
C VAL A 69 3.58 6.86 -15.46
N ASP A 70 4.78 6.69 -16.02
CA ASP A 70 5.03 5.80 -17.16
C ASP A 70 4.92 4.34 -16.73
N VAL A 71 3.97 3.62 -17.34
CA VAL A 71 3.68 2.20 -17.08
C VAL A 71 4.70 1.25 -17.72
N HIS A 72 5.48 1.74 -18.69
CA HIS A 72 6.46 0.93 -19.42
C HIS A 72 7.84 0.89 -18.76
N VAL A 73 8.03 1.64 -17.67
CA VAL A 73 9.29 1.59 -16.91
C VAL A 73 9.57 0.17 -16.45
N ARG A 74 10.78 -0.29 -16.73
CA ARG A 74 11.29 -1.61 -16.33
C ARG A 74 12.25 -1.47 -15.18
N ASP A 75 12.12 -2.33 -14.18
CA ASP A 75 13.11 -2.43 -13.13
C ASP A 75 14.40 -3.14 -13.60
N VAL A 76 15.38 -3.28 -12.70
CA VAL A 76 16.65 -3.97 -13.00
C VAL A 76 16.49 -5.44 -13.42
N THR A 77 15.32 -6.05 -13.20
CA THR A 77 15.01 -7.42 -13.65
C THR A 77 14.32 -7.44 -15.02
N GLY A 78 14.14 -6.26 -15.64
CA GLY A 78 13.46 -6.11 -16.92
C GLY A 78 11.93 -6.17 -16.83
N ARG A 79 11.36 -6.12 -15.61
CA ARG A 79 9.92 -6.25 -15.37
C ARG A 79 9.25 -4.89 -15.18
N THR A 80 8.09 -4.73 -15.81
CA THR A 80 7.17 -3.60 -15.60
C THR A 80 6.29 -3.83 -14.36
N ALA A 81 5.49 -2.83 -14.00
CA ALA A 81 4.47 -2.99 -12.96
C ALA A 81 3.43 -4.07 -13.31
N LEU A 82 3.03 -4.18 -14.58
CA LEU A 82 2.12 -5.24 -15.04
C LEU A 82 2.75 -6.63 -14.91
N ASP A 83 4.03 -6.77 -15.26
CA ASP A 83 4.75 -8.04 -15.14
C ASP A 83 4.82 -8.49 -13.68
N TRP A 84 5.07 -7.55 -12.76
CA TRP A 84 5.04 -7.83 -11.32
C TRP A 84 3.65 -8.25 -10.83
N ALA A 85 2.58 -7.54 -11.22
CA ALA A 85 1.22 -7.88 -10.83
C ALA A 85 0.84 -9.31 -11.28
N ARG A 86 1.14 -9.67 -12.53
CA ARG A 86 0.91 -11.01 -13.07
C ARG A 86 1.76 -12.07 -12.36
N PHE A 87 3.03 -11.78 -12.13
CA PHE A 87 3.93 -12.69 -11.42
C PHE A 87 3.44 -12.97 -9.99
N ARG A 88 3.01 -11.94 -9.26
CA ARG A 88 2.48 -12.07 -7.90
C ARG A 88 1.17 -12.86 -7.85
N LEU A 89 0.26 -12.58 -8.79
CA LEU A 89 -0.99 -13.34 -8.88
C LEU A 89 -0.73 -14.83 -9.20
N ALA A 90 0.23 -15.13 -10.09
CA ALA A 90 0.62 -16.50 -10.41
C ALA A 90 1.33 -17.21 -9.24
N GLU A 91 2.15 -16.48 -8.47
CA GLU A 91 2.85 -16.97 -7.27
C GLU A 91 1.87 -17.42 -6.17
N MET A 92 0.68 -16.82 -6.09
CA MET A 92 -0.37 -17.18 -5.12
C MET A 92 -1.05 -18.52 -5.40
N GLY A 93 -0.68 -19.25 -6.46
CA GLY A 93 -1.26 -20.54 -6.80
C GLY A 93 -2.74 -20.46 -7.25
N PRO A 94 -3.44 -21.61 -7.42
CA PRO A 94 -4.87 -21.61 -7.68
C PRO A 94 -5.65 -21.19 -6.43
N TRP A 95 -6.64 -20.31 -6.59
CA TRP A 95 -7.57 -19.99 -5.52
C TRP A 95 -8.44 -21.21 -5.21
N THR A 96 -8.47 -21.65 -3.96
CA THR A 96 -9.42 -22.65 -3.47
C THR A 96 -10.46 -21.94 -2.58
N PRO A 97 -11.77 -22.12 -2.82
CA PRO A 97 -12.82 -21.52 -2.00
C PRO A 97 -12.75 -21.88 -0.51
N ASP A 98 -12.08 -23.00 -0.18
CA ASP A 98 -11.97 -23.57 1.16
C ASP A 98 -10.82 -22.99 2.01
N GLU A 99 -9.95 -22.15 1.45
CA GLU A 99 -9.11 -21.28 2.29
C GLU A 99 -10.01 -20.18 2.84
N LEU A 100 -10.69 -20.49 3.96
CA LEU A 100 -11.30 -19.49 4.83
C LEU A 100 -10.30 -18.34 4.94
N PRO A 101 -10.72 -17.09 4.72
CA PRO A 101 -9.79 -15.99 4.83
C PRO A 101 -9.21 -16.06 6.24
N THR A 102 -7.89 -16.19 6.33
CA THR A 102 -7.23 -16.32 7.62
C THR A 102 -7.62 -15.10 8.43
N ARG A 103 -8.27 -15.31 9.59
CA ARG A 103 -8.52 -14.24 10.55
C ARG A 103 -7.23 -13.45 10.68
N SER A 104 -7.32 -12.12 10.57
CA SER A 104 -6.14 -11.26 10.67
C SER A 104 -5.32 -11.70 11.89
N PRO A 105 -4.00 -11.93 11.76
CA PRO A 105 -3.13 -12.29 12.89
C PRO A 105 -3.15 -11.29 14.05
N SER A 106 -3.73 -10.11 13.81
CA SER A 106 -3.98 -9.07 14.81
C SER A 106 -5.29 -9.25 15.59
N LEU A 107 -6.04 -10.33 15.36
CA LEU A 107 -7.27 -10.67 16.07
C LEU A 107 -7.13 -11.96 16.88
N ASP A 108 -7.74 -11.99 18.06
CA ASP A 108 -7.83 -13.18 18.90
C ASP A 108 -8.92 -14.16 18.41
N GLU A 109 -9.13 -15.25 19.16
CA GLU A 109 -10.15 -16.25 18.85
C GLU A 109 -11.60 -15.73 18.98
N PHE A 110 -11.80 -14.55 19.57
CA PHE A 110 -13.10 -13.89 19.73
C PHE A 110 -13.29 -12.71 18.76
N GLY A 111 -12.27 -12.38 17.94
CA GLY A 111 -12.31 -11.26 17.00
C GLY A 111 -12.00 -9.90 17.63
N ASN A 112 -11.37 -9.87 18.81
CA ASN A 112 -10.84 -8.66 19.43
C ASN A 112 -9.42 -8.39 18.95
N ILE A 113 -9.02 -7.13 18.96
CA ILE A 113 -7.65 -6.76 18.62
C ILE A 113 -6.68 -7.30 19.67
N ILE A 114 -5.65 -8.00 19.21
CA ILE A 114 -4.47 -8.34 20.01
C ILE A 114 -3.62 -7.07 20.10
N LEU A 115 -3.51 -6.50 21.30
CA LEU A 115 -2.59 -5.41 21.59
C LEU A 115 -1.25 -5.97 22.05
N HIS A 116 -0.18 -5.56 21.37
CA HIS A 116 1.18 -5.85 21.83
C HIS A 116 1.53 -4.99 23.05
N ASP A 117 2.48 -5.44 23.87
CA ASP A 117 2.78 -4.80 25.15
C ASP A 117 3.22 -3.32 25.01
N PHE A 118 3.90 -2.99 23.91
CA PHE A 118 4.25 -1.59 23.61
C PHE A 118 3.02 -0.72 23.30
N GLU A 119 1.98 -1.28 22.67
CA GLU A 119 0.74 -0.56 22.38
C GLU A 119 -0.04 -0.33 23.66
N LYS A 120 -0.14 -1.37 24.51
CA LYS A 120 -0.77 -1.23 25.82
C LYS A 120 -0.12 -0.12 26.63
N GLN A 121 1.21 -0.13 26.71
CA GLN A 121 1.97 0.89 27.41
C GLN A 121 1.68 2.29 26.85
N HIS A 122 1.70 2.46 25.53
CA HIS A 122 1.43 3.75 24.90
C HIS A 122 0.00 4.25 25.18
N LEU A 123 -1.00 3.36 25.14
CA LEU A 123 -2.39 3.72 25.42
C LEU A 123 -2.61 4.03 26.90
N ASP A 124 -1.88 3.38 27.80
CA ASP A 124 -1.91 3.66 29.24
C ASP A 124 -1.22 5.00 29.56
N GLU A 125 -0.10 5.32 28.90
CA GLU A 125 0.55 6.64 28.97
C GLU A 125 -0.42 7.74 28.49
N LEU A 126 -1.13 7.52 27.36
CA LEU A 126 -2.16 8.44 26.87
C LEU A 126 -3.29 8.69 27.89
N ARG A 127 -3.73 7.66 28.62
CA ARG A 127 -4.73 7.80 29.69
C ARG A 127 -4.22 8.62 30.88
N ILE A 128 -2.91 8.56 31.15
CA ILE A 128 -2.28 9.33 32.23
C ILE A 128 -2.08 10.79 31.81
N GLU A 129 -1.59 11.02 30.60
CA GLU A 129 -1.20 12.36 30.12
C GLU A 129 -2.39 13.19 29.61
N HIS A 130 -3.40 12.54 29.03
CA HIS A 130 -4.52 13.19 28.34
C HIS A 130 -5.87 12.51 28.65
N PRO A 131 -6.28 12.44 29.93
CA PRO A 131 -7.46 11.66 30.36
C PRO A 131 -8.77 12.10 29.70
N GLU A 132 -8.91 13.39 29.35
CA GLU A 132 -10.10 13.94 28.72
C GLU A 132 -10.29 13.55 27.24
N MET A 133 -9.22 13.15 26.54
CA MET A 133 -9.26 12.75 25.12
C MET A 133 -8.88 11.29 24.89
N ALA A 134 -8.25 10.65 25.88
CA ALA A 134 -7.71 9.31 25.74
C ALA A 134 -8.77 8.30 25.33
N ASP A 135 -9.95 8.30 25.97
CA ASP A 135 -10.96 7.29 25.69
C ASP A 135 -11.53 7.40 24.26
N GLU A 136 -11.78 8.62 23.76
CA GLU A 136 -12.26 8.83 22.39
C GLU A 136 -11.19 8.47 21.35
N PHE A 137 -9.93 8.87 21.59
CA PHE A 137 -8.81 8.51 20.74
C PHE A 137 -8.56 6.99 20.71
N ILE A 138 -8.57 6.35 21.88
CA ILE A 138 -8.40 4.91 22.01
C ILE A 138 -9.56 4.18 21.32
N GLN A 139 -10.81 4.62 21.49
CA GLN A 139 -11.94 4.05 20.76
C GLN A 139 -11.76 4.16 19.25
N GLY A 140 -11.45 5.34 18.72
CA GLY A 140 -11.22 5.54 17.27
C GLY A 140 -10.04 4.73 16.73
N TYR A 141 -8.97 4.60 17.51
CA TYR A 141 -7.81 3.75 17.19
C TYR A 141 -8.21 2.27 17.12
N MET A 142 -8.95 1.77 18.12
CA MET A 142 -9.43 0.39 18.15
C MET A 142 -10.42 0.11 17.03
N GLU A 143 -11.33 1.04 16.73
CA GLU A 143 -12.32 0.86 15.66
C GLU A 143 -11.65 0.81 14.28
N SER A 144 -10.71 1.72 14.01
CA SER A 144 -9.93 1.72 12.76
C SER A 144 -9.07 0.45 12.61
N ARG A 145 -8.41 0.01 13.69
CA ARG A 145 -7.62 -1.23 13.74
C ARG A 145 -8.49 -2.45 13.49
N ARG A 146 -9.71 -2.48 14.05
CA ARG A 146 -10.65 -3.59 13.92
C ARG A 146 -11.25 -3.62 12.53
N GLU A 147 -11.65 -2.48 11.99
CA GLU A 147 -12.11 -2.35 10.60
C GLU A 147 -11.03 -2.82 9.62
N ALA A 148 -9.78 -2.41 9.80
CA ALA A 148 -8.66 -2.89 8.98
C ALA A 148 -8.39 -4.40 9.13
N ALA A 149 -8.59 -4.95 10.33
CA ALA A 149 -8.40 -6.38 10.59
C ALA A 149 -9.58 -7.25 10.11
N LEU A 150 -10.80 -6.69 10.04
CA LEU A 150 -12.02 -7.35 9.55
C LEU A 150 -12.23 -7.16 8.06
N THR A 151 -11.68 -6.09 7.48
CA THR A 151 -11.59 -5.92 6.03
C THR A 151 -10.57 -6.94 5.55
N HIS A 152 -11.06 -8.14 5.19
CA HIS A 152 -10.25 -9.21 4.63
C HIS A 152 -9.38 -8.65 3.50
N PHE A 153 -8.11 -8.42 3.81
CA PHE A 153 -7.17 -7.97 2.80
C PHE A 153 -7.00 -9.12 1.80
N ASN A 154 -7.64 -8.96 0.64
CA ASN A 154 -7.66 -9.94 -0.43
C ASN A 154 -6.72 -9.47 -1.55
N PRO A 155 -5.41 -9.70 -1.44
CA PRO A 155 -4.45 -9.22 -2.42
C PRO A 155 -4.66 -9.86 -3.79
N ARG A 156 -5.26 -11.05 -3.86
CA ARG A 156 -5.64 -11.68 -5.12
C ARG A 156 -6.66 -10.82 -5.87
N ALA A 157 -7.76 -10.44 -5.21
CA ALA A 157 -8.79 -9.58 -5.81
C ALA A 157 -8.22 -8.24 -6.24
N GLU A 158 -7.31 -7.65 -5.46
CA GLU A 158 -6.58 -6.44 -5.84
C GLU A 158 -5.75 -6.65 -7.11
N TYR A 159 -4.95 -7.71 -7.21
CA TYR A 159 -4.19 -8.01 -8.42
C TYR A 159 -5.07 -8.27 -9.64
N GLU A 160 -6.16 -9.04 -9.47
CA GLU A 160 -7.15 -9.31 -10.53
C GLU A 160 -7.81 -8.03 -11.05
N ALA A 161 -8.01 -7.02 -10.18
CA ALA A 161 -8.52 -5.71 -10.57
C ALA A 161 -7.45 -4.78 -11.18
N ILE A 162 -6.20 -4.84 -10.68
CA ILE A 162 -5.08 -4.02 -11.15
C ILE A 162 -4.65 -4.38 -12.58
N ILE A 163 -4.53 -5.67 -12.88
CA ILE A 163 -4.05 -6.17 -14.18
C ILE A 163 -4.79 -5.55 -15.37
N PRO A 164 -6.13 -5.61 -15.47
CA PRO A 164 -6.85 -5.05 -16.62
C PRO A 164 -6.78 -3.51 -16.68
N VAL A 165 -6.50 -2.82 -15.57
CA VAL A 165 -6.26 -1.36 -15.58
C VAL A 165 -4.90 -1.05 -16.19
N LEU A 166 -3.86 -1.78 -15.78
CA LEU A 166 -2.52 -1.61 -16.33
C LEU A 166 -2.44 -2.00 -17.81
N GLU A 167 -3.13 -3.06 -18.24
CA GLU A 167 -3.22 -3.45 -19.66
C GLU A 167 -3.80 -2.33 -20.53
N ARG A 168 -4.90 -1.72 -20.08
CA ARG A 168 -5.50 -0.57 -20.77
C ARG A 168 -4.55 0.64 -20.78
N ALA A 169 -3.86 0.90 -19.66
CA ALA A 169 -2.91 1.99 -19.58
C ALA A 169 -1.72 1.78 -20.55
N MET A 170 -1.20 0.56 -20.66
CA MET A 170 -0.13 0.22 -21.61
C MET A 170 -0.56 0.39 -23.07
N GLN A 171 -1.84 0.18 -23.39
CA GLN A 171 -2.37 0.42 -24.74
C GLN A 171 -2.57 1.92 -25.01
N ALA A 172 -2.95 2.69 -24.00
CA ALA A 172 -3.21 4.13 -24.10
C ALA A 172 -1.92 4.98 -24.13
N GLN A 173 -0.85 4.51 -23.46
CA GLN A 173 0.47 5.15 -23.48
C GLN A 173 1.36 4.41 -24.49
N PRO A 174 1.61 4.94 -25.70
CA PRO A 174 2.56 4.31 -26.61
C PRO A 174 3.95 4.32 -25.96
N ALA A 175 4.66 3.19 -26.02
CA ALA A 175 6.03 3.10 -25.52
C ALA A 175 6.89 4.18 -26.19
N ALA A 176 7.64 4.96 -25.40
CA ALA A 176 8.61 5.89 -25.95
C ALA A 176 9.64 5.08 -26.76
N GLY A 177 9.63 5.29 -28.07
CA GLY A 177 10.55 4.65 -29.02
C GLY A 177 11.99 5.12 -28.87
#